data_AF-A0A7K8PK13-F1
#
_entry.id   AF-A0A7K8PK13-F1
#
_cell.length_a   1.000
_cell.length_b   1.000
_cell.length_c   1.000
_cell.angle_alpha   90.00
_cell.angle_beta   90.00
_cell.angle_gamma   90.00
#
_symmetry.space_group_name_H-M   'P 1'
#
loop_
_entity.id
_entity.type
_entity.pdbx_description
1 polymer ?
#
loop_
_entity_poly.entity_id
_entity_poly.type
_entity_poly.pdbx_seq_one_letter_code
_entity_poly.pdbx_strand_id
1 'polypeptide(L)'
;AVRNDRNKKKKDVPKPECSESYIITPEVEELIEKVRKAHQETFPALCQLGKYTTNNSSEQRVSLDIDLWDKFSELSTKCIIKTVEFAKQLPGFTTLTIADQITLLKAACLDILVRAGTGTGTGTGRGHQAEPSRPRPPQILRICTRYTPEQDTMTFSDGLTLNRTQMHNAGFGPLTDLVFAFANQLLPLEMDDAETGLLSAICLICG
;
A
#
# COMPACT_ATOMS: atom_id res chain seq x y z
N ALA A 1 29.01 -64.76 18.90
CA ALA A 1 27.89 -63.91 19.36
C ALA A 1 28.16 -62.50 18.84
N VAL A 2 27.54 -62.04 17.74
CA VAL A 2 26.15 -61.56 17.61
C VAL A 2 25.96 -60.18 18.27
N ARG A 3 25.61 -59.20 17.42
CA ARG A 3 24.96 -57.88 17.65
C ARG A 3 25.86 -56.74 18.14
N ASN A 4 26.21 -55.74 17.31
CA ASN A 4 25.42 -54.67 16.66
C ASN A 4 25.26 -53.46 17.60
N ASP A 5 25.89 -52.32 17.29
CA ASP A 5 25.15 -51.05 17.17
C ASP A 5 25.92 -49.96 16.41
N ARG A 6 25.13 -49.11 15.78
CA ARG A 6 25.38 -48.42 14.51
C ARG A 6 25.54 -46.93 14.79
N ASN A 7 26.78 -46.42 14.88
CA ASN A 7 27.00 -44.99 15.10
C ASN A 7 26.76 -44.20 13.80
N LYS A 8 25.53 -43.70 13.66
CA LYS A 8 24.98 -42.96 12.53
C LYS A 8 25.53 -41.53 12.52
N LYS A 9 26.73 -41.29 12.00
CA LYS A 9 27.11 -39.95 11.50
C LYS A 9 26.31 -39.70 10.22
N LYS A 10 25.19 -38.97 10.36
CA LYS A 10 24.42 -38.45 9.23
C LYS A 10 25.37 -37.65 8.35
N LYS A 11 25.59 -38.17 7.14
CA LYS A 11 26.16 -37.47 6.01
C LYS A 11 25.14 -36.41 5.62
N ASP A 12 25.44 -35.14 5.84
CA ASP A 12 24.66 -34.03 5.30
C ASP A 12 24.60 -34.22 3.78
N VAL A 13 23.40 -34.54 3.31
CA VAL A 13 23.07 -34.57 1.89
C VAL A 13 22.90 -33.10 1.51
N PRO A 14 23.61 -32.59 0.48
CA PRO A 14 23.38 -31.23 0.01
C PRO A 14 21.91 -31.10 -0.36
N LYS A 15 21.21 -30.13 0.22
CA LYS A 15 19.88 -29.74 -0.23
C LYS A 15 19.96 -29.48 -1.74
N PRO A 16 19.05 -30.02 -2.55
CA PRO A 16 18.96 -29.61 -3.94
C PRO A 16 18.59 -28.13 -3.94
N GLU A 17 19.54 -27.29 -4.34
CA GLU A 17 19.24 -25.94 -4.80
C GLU A 17 18.32 -26.13 -6.02
N CYS A 18 17.03 -25.88 -5.81
CA CYS A 18 16.07 -25.81 -6.89
C CYS A 18 16.44 -24.57 -7.71
N SER A 19 17.29 -24.75 -8.71
CA SER A 19 17.52 -23.75 -9.75
C SER A 19 16.22 -23.62 -10.54
N GLU A 20 15.29 -22.80 -10.06
CA GLU A 20 14.16 -22.37 -10.88
C GLU A 20 14.74 -21.57 -12.04
N SER A 21 14.84 -22.21 -13.22
CA SER A 21 15.11 -21.52 -14.47
C SER A 21 13.88 -20.66 -14.79
N TYR A 22 13.81 -19.46 -14.23
CA TYR A 22 12.80 -18.48 -14.58
C TYR A 22 13.06 -18.03 -16.03
N ILE A 23 12.29 -18.58 -16.96
CA ILE A 23 12.25 -18.04 -18.33
C ILE A 23 11.35 -16.82 -18.28
N ILE A 24 11.93 -15.65 -18.01
CA ILE A 24 11.25 -14.38 -18.27
C ILE A 24 11.17 -14.26 -19.79
N THR A 25 9.96 -14.38 -20.34
CA THR A 25 9.75 -14.15 -21.77
C THR A 25 9.90 -12.66 -22.06
N PRO A 26 10.36 -12.28 -23.26
CA PRO A 26 10.54 -10.86 -23.61
C PRO A 26 9.23 -10.06 -23.51
N GLU A 27 8.08 -10.71 -23.72
CA GLU A 27 6.75 -10.11 -23.55
C GLU A 27 6.45 -9.75 -22.09
N VAL A 28 6.84 -10.62 -21.14
CA VAL A 28 6.65 -10.38 -19.71
C VAL A 28 7.62 -9.30 -19.23
N GLU A 29 8.86 -9.28 -19.74
CA GLU A 29 9.82 -8.23 -19.42
C GLU A 29 9.33 -6.85 -19.89
N GLU A 30 8.79 -6.77 -21.10
CA GLU A 30 8.18 -5.52 -21.61
C GLU A 30 6.98 -5.08 -20.77
N LEU A 31 6.15 -6.02 -20.31
CA LEU A 31 5.04 -5.73 -19.42
C LEU A 31 5.52 -5.17 -18.07
N ILE A 32 6.49 -5.83 -17.44
CA ILE A 32 7.07 -5.40 -16.16
C ILE A 32 7.62 -3.97 -16.30
N GLU A 33 8.37 -3.70 -17.37
CA GLU A 33 8.95 -2.38 -17.61
C GLU A 33 7.88 -1.29 -17.80
N LYS A 34 6.80 -1.59 -18.54
CA LYS A 34 5.66 -0.67 -18.69
C LYS A 34 5.01 -0.35 -17.35
N VAL A 35 4.76 -1.37 -16.52
CA VAL A 35 4.14 -1.19 -15.20
C VAL A 35 5.06 -0.41 -14.25
N ARG A 36 6.34 -0.75 -14.22
CA ARG A 36 7.37 -0.05 -13.44
C ARG A 36 7.43 1.43 -13.81
N LYS A 37 7.50 1.74 -15.11
CA LYS A 37 7.52 3.12 -15.61
C LYS A 37 6.23 3.87 -15.25
N ALA A 38 5.07 3.26 -15.47
CA ALA A 38 3.79 3.86 -15.08
C ALA A 38 3.70 4.15 -13.58
N HIS A 39 4.25 3.26 -12.74
CA HIS A 39 4.33 3.47 -11.30
C HIS A 39 5.20 4.68 -10.97
N GLN A 40 6.43 4.75 -11.50
CA GLN A 40 7.37 5.84 -11.24
C GLN A 40 6.85 7.21 -11.70
N GLU A 41 6.18 7.27 -12.86
CA GLU A 41 5.61 8.52 -13.39
C GLU A 41 4.43 9.04 -12.56
N THR A 42 3.69 8.14 -11.91
CA THR A 42 2.48 8.49 -11.15
C THR A 42 2.72 8.55 -9.64
N PHE A 43 3.84 8.00 -9.17
CA PHE A 43 4.19 7.91 -7.76
C PHE A 43 5.72 8.07 -7.58
N PRO A 44 6.21 9.30 -7.31
CA PRO A 44 7.66 9.55 -7.19
C PRO A 44 8.27 8.79 -6.01
N ALA A 45 9.53 8.41 -6.10
CA ALA A 45 10.20 7.71 -5.00
C ALA A 45 10.40 8.63 -3.78
N LEU A 46 10.44 8.06 -2.57
CA LEU A 46 10.61 8.81 -1.31
C LEU A 46 11.86 9.70 -1.30
N CYS A 47 12.95 9.26 -1.95
CA CYS A 47 14.22 9.98 -2.05
C CYS A 47 14.17 11.23 -2.95
N GLN A 48 13.16 11.33 -3.83
CA GLN A 48 12.99 12.44 -4.76
C GLN A 48 12.12 13.58 -4.17
N LEU A 49 11.54 13.36 -2.99
CA LEU A 49 10.61 14.29 -2.37
C LEU A 49 11.34 15.26 -1.43
N GLY A 50 11.08 16.55 -1.59
CA GLY A 50 11.49 17.59 -0.64
C GLY A 50 10.66 17.49 0.63
N LYS A 51 11.16 16.74 1.62
CA LYS A 51 10.43 16.48 2.88
C LYS A 51 10.26 17.76 3.69
N TYR A 52 9.04 18.03 4.14
CA TYR A 52 8.73 19.09 5.09
C TYR A 52 7.73 18.60 6.14
N THR A 53 7.81 19.12 7.35
CA THR A 53 6.96 18.73 8.48
C THR A 53 6.03 19.87 8.88
N THR A 54 4.95 19.54 9.57
CA THR A 54 4.08 20.52 10.24
C THR A 54 4.09 20.24 11.74
N ASN A 55 3.93 21.28 12.55
CA ASN A 55 3.84 21.19 14.01
C ASN A 55 2.42 20.91 14.51
N ASN A 56 1.40 20.95 13.64
CA ASN A 56 0.00 20.83 14.04
C ASN A 56 -0.32 19.46 14.66
N SER A 57 -1.04 19.48 15.78
CA SER A 57 -1.50 18.31 16.57
C SER A 57 -0.53 17.12 16.61
N SER A 58 0.76 17.40 16.88
CA SER A 58 1.84 16.42 16.79
C SER A 58 2.02 15.56 18.05
N GLU A 59 1.57 16.03 19.21
CA GLU A 59 1.84 15.41 20.51
C GLU A 59 0.69 14.55 21.03
N GLN A 60 -0.57 14.97 20.81
CA GLN A 60 -1.75 14.29 21.34
C GLN A 60 -2.69 13.84 20.21
N ARG A 61 -3.21 12.61 20.31
CA ARG A 61 -4.26 12.12 19.41
C ARG A 61 -5.57 12.84 19.74
N VAL A 62 -6.15 13.49 18.74
CA VAL A 62 -7.47 14.10 18.76
C VAL A 62 -8.40 13.34 17.82
N SER A 63 -9.71 13.60 17.91
CA SER A 63 -10.68 12.92 17.05
C SER A 63 -10.45 13.22 15.57
N LEU A 64 -10.19 14.48 15.24
CA LEU A 64 -9.88 14.97 13.90
C LEU A 64 -9.29 16.37 14.03
N ASP A 65 -8.19 16.64 13.34
CA ASP A 65 -7.65 17.97 13.14
C ASP A 65 -8.09 18.45 11.75
N ILE A 66 -8.85 19.54 11.71
CA ILE A 66 -9.47 20.03 10.47
C ILE A 66 -8.42 20.48 9.45
N ASP A 67 -7.35 21.15 9.88
CA ASP A 67 -6.31 21.64 8.97
C ASP A 67 -5.47 20.48 8.40
N LEU A 68 -5.23 19.45 9.21
CA LEU A 68 -4.57 18.22 8.75
C LEU A 68 -5.48 17.41 7.82
N TRP A 69 -6.78 17.32 8.14
CA TRP A 69 -7.78 16.68 7.30
C TRP A 69 -7.89 17.36 5.93
N ASP A 70 -7.94 18.69 5.87
CA ASP A 70 -8.05 19.43 4.63
C ASP A 70 -6.84 19.16 3.72
N LYS A 71 -5.62 19.20 4.28
CA LYS A 71 -4.40 18.83 3.55
C LYS A 71 -4.42 17.38 3.10
N PHE A 72 -4.79 16.46 3.98
CA PHE A 72 -4.86 15.03 3.67
C PHE A 72 -5.88 14.74 2.56
N SER A 73 -7.06 15.38 2.61
CA SER A 73 -8.13 15.26 1.63
C SER A 73 -7.69 15.80 0.26
N GLU A 74 -6.99 16.94 0.24
CA GLU A 74 -6.42 17.51 -0.98
C GLU A 74 -5.38 16.55 -1.60
N LEU A 75 -4.45 16.04 -0.80
CA LEU A 75 -3.41 15.11 -1.25
C LEU A 75 -3.99 13.77 -1.69
N SER A 76 -5.04 13.30 -1.01
CA SER A 76 -5.78 12.09 -1.39
C SER A 76 -6.47 12.26 -2.74
N THR A 77 -7.09 13.42 -2.99
CA THR A 77 -7.71 13.74 -4.28
C THR A 77 -6.68 13.71 -5.41
N LYS A 78 -5.51 14.33 -5.21
CA LYS A 78 -4.39 14.26 -6.16
C LYS A 78 -3.89 12.83 -6.37
N CYS A 79 -3.80 12.03 -5.31
CA CYS A 79 -3.39 10.62 -5.38
C CYS A 79 -4.41 9.75 -6.14
N ILE A 80 -5.71 10.01 -6.01
CA ILE A 80 -6.76 9.34 -6.79
C ILE A 80 -6.55 9.62 -8.28
N ILE A 81 -6.33 10.88 -8.67
CA ILE A 81 -6.07 11.25 -10.07
C ILE A 81 -4.85 10.50 -10.59
N LYS A 82 -3.76 10.42 -9.80
CA LYS A 82 -2.56 9.65 -10.15
C LYS A 82 -2.81 8.13 -10.23
N THR A 83 -3.72 7.59 -9.42
CA THR A 83 -4.14 6.18 -9.53
C THR A 83 -4.91 5.93 -10.83
N VAL A 84 -5.77 6.86 -11.24
CA VAL A 84 -6.49 6.78 -12.52
C VAL A 84 -5.53 6.88 -13.70
N GLU A 85 -4.56 7.80 -13.64
CA GLU A 85 -3.48 7.91 -14.65
C GLU A 85 -2.68 6.62 -14.74
N PHE A 86 -2.29 6.04 -13.60
CA PHE A 86 -1.59 4.75 -13.54
C PHE A 86 -2.39 3.64 -14.22
N ALA A 87 -3.67 3.49 -13.86
CA ALA A 87 -4.53 2.47 -14.43
C ALA A 87 -4.62 2.57 -15.96
N LYS A 88 -4.75 3.80 -16.50
CA LYS A 88 -4.80 4.02 -17.95
C LYS A 88 -3.52 3.65 -18.69
N GLN A 89 -2.37 3.64 -18.00
CA GLN A 89 -1.09 3.21 -18.58
C GLN A 89 -0.89 1.69 -18.53
N LEU A 90 -1.71 0.95 -17.75
CA LEU A 90 -1.62 -0.50 -17.68
C LEU A 90 -2.07 -1.14 -19.01
N PRO A 91 -1.29 -2.06 -19.58
CA PRO A 91 -1.68 -2.77 -20.80
C PRO A 91 -3.02 -3.48 -20.63
N GLY A 92 -3.95 -3.25 -21.57
CA GLY A 92 -5.28 -3.86 -21.57
C GLY A 92 -6.35 -3.12 -20.75
N PHE A 93 -5.99 -2.23 -19.82
CA PHE A 93 -6.99 -1.55 -18.97
C PHE A 93 -7.96 -0.68 -19.78
N THR A 94 -7.46 0.07 -20.75
CA THR A 94 -8.28 0.94 -21.62
C THR A 94 -9.13 0.17 -22.65
N THR A 95 -8.87 -1.14 -22.82
CA THR A 95 -9.68 -2.01 -23.69
C THR A 95 -10.94 -2.54 -23.01
N LEU A 96 -11.00 -2.46 -21.68
CA LEU A 96 -12.19 -2.78 -20.89
C LEU A 96 -13.29 -1.74 -21.12
N THR A 97 -14.53 -2.09 -20.82
CA THR A 97 -15.64 -1.14 -20.91
C THR A 97 -15.45 0.01 -19.91
N ILE A 98 -16.01 1.19 -20.22
CA ILE A 98 -15.97 2.33 -19.29
C ILE A 98 -16.62 1.97 -17.94
N ALA A 99 -17.65 1.11 -17.95
CA ALA A 99 -18.29 0.63 -16.74
C ALA A 99 -17.34 -0.22 -15.86
N ASP A 100 -16.58 -1.13 -16.48
CA ASP A 100 -15.61 -1.97 -15.76
C ASP A 100 -14.43 -1.13 -15.25
N GLN A 101 -13.91 -0.22 -16.07
CA GLN A 101 -12.84 0.71 -15.66
C GLN A 101 -13.26 1.52 -14.43
N ILE A 102 -14.49 2.05 -14.41
CA ILE A 102 -15.03 2.80 -13.26
C ILE A 102 -15.18 1.88 -12.04
N THR A 103 -15.63 0.64 -12.23
CA THR A 103 -15.84 -0.32 -11.14
C THR A 103 -14.53 -0.68 -10.47
N LEU A 104 -13.50 -1.03 -11.25
CA LEU A 104 -12.15 -1.34 -10.75
C LEU A 104 -11.52 -0.14 -10.03
N LEU A 105 -11.63 1.07 -10.61
CA LEU A 105 -11.10 2.29 -10.00
C LEU A 105 -11.81 2.64 -8.69
N LYS A 106 -13.13 2.49 -8.62
CA LYS A 106 -13.89 2.67 -7.38
C LYS A 106 -13.49 1.65 -6.32
N ALA A 107 -13.34 0.38 -6.71
CA ALA A 107 -12.89 -0.67 -5.80
C ALA A 107 -11.50 -0.36 -5.22
N ALA A 108 -10.58 0.15 -6.04
CA ALA A 108 -9.22 0.50 -5.64
C ALA A 108 -9.08 1.80 -4.81
N CYS A 109 -9.93 2.81 -5.05
CA CYS A 109 -9.75 4.16 -4.47
C CYS A 109 -10.60 4.49 -3.23
N LEU A 110 -11.67 3.74 -2.95
CA LEU A 110 -12.73 4.19 -2.02
C LEU A 110 -12.43 3.94 -0.52
N ASP A 111 -11.52 3.04 -0.18
CA ASP A 111 -11.46 2.48 1.18
C ASP A 111 -10.81 3.38 2.25
N ILE A 112 -9.93 4.32 1.90
CA ILE A 112 -9.33 5.24 2.90
C ILE A 112 -10.23 6.45 3.16
N LEU A 113 -10.78 7.07 2.12
CA LEU A 113 -11.53 8.33 2.25
C LEU A 113 -12.87 8.15 2.98
N VAL A 114 -13.56 7.02 2.76
CA VAL A 114 -14.89 6.77 3.35
C VAL A 114 -14.84 6.47 4.86
N ARG A 115 -13.73 5.91 5.37
CA ARG A 115 -13.59 5.62 6.80
C ARG A 115 -13.15 6.83 7.61
N ALA A 116 -12.42 7.76 7.00
CA ALA A 116 -11.94 8.96 7.69
C ALA A 116 -13.05 9.98 8.00
N GLY A 117 -14.14 9.99 7.21
CA GLY A 117 -15.31 10.84 7.45
C GLY A 117 -16.38 10.23 8.37
N THR A 118 -16.22 9.00 8.85
CA THR A 118 -17.23 8.30 9.68
C THR A 118 -16.77 8.14 11.13
N GLY A 119 -16.30 9.23 11.72
CA GLY A 119 -16.13 9.37 13.17
C GLY A 119 -17.45 9.73 13.85
N THR A 120 -18.06 8.74 14.51
CA THR A 120 -19.01 8.87 15.64
C THR A 120 -20.32 9.66 15.42
N GLY A 121 -21.38 8.95 15.04
CA GLY A 121 -22.76 9.32 15.33
C GLY A 121 -23.43 8.20 16.14
N THR A 122 -23.57 8.39 17.45
CA THR A 122 -24.43 7.56 18.30
C THR A 122 -25.89 7.77 17.89
N GLY A 123 -26.60 6.71 17.48
CA GLY A 123 -28.04 6.81 17.20
C GLY A 123 -28.65 5.59 16.51
N THR A 124 -29.00 4.58 17.31
CA THR A 124 -30.12 3.63 17.15
C THR A 124 -30.79 3.47 15.76
N GLY A 125 -30.71 2.25 15.20
CA GLY A 125 -31.84 1.66 14.47
C GLY A 125 -31.55 1.00 13.12
N ARG A 126 -31.77 -0.32 13.08
CA ARG A 126 -32.06 -1.19 11.91
C ARG A 126 -30.92 -1.51 10.95
N GLY A 127 -30.32 -2.67 11.23
CA GLY A 127 -30.10 -3.79 10.30
C GLY A 127 -29.71 -3.46 8.86
N HIS A 128 -28.41 -3.49 8.59
CA HIS A 128 -27.75 -4.38 7.63
C HIS A 128 -26.36 -4.64 8.23
N GLN A 129 -25.95 -5.91 8.37
CA GLN A 129 -24.57 -6.23 8.72
C GLN A 129 -23.68 -5.76 7.57
N ALA A 130 -23.11 -4.57 7.71
CA ALA A 130 -21.93 -4.20 6.95
C ALA A 130 -20.77 -4.98 7.58
N GLU A 131 -20.37 -6.07 6.93
CA GLU A 131 -19.06 -6.70 7.16
C GLU A 131 -18.00 -5.59 7.31
N PRO A 132 -17.07 -5.68 8.27
CA PRO A 132 -15.97 -4.74 8.36
C PRO A 132 -15.10 -4.95 7.11
N SER A 133 -15.41 -4.21 6.04
CA SER A 133 -14.69 -4.23 4.79
C SER A 133 -13.23 -3.94 5.11
N ARG A 134 -12.41 -4.99 4.97
CA ARG A 134 -10.97 -4.93 5.20
C ARG A 134 -10.41 -3.84 4.29
N PRO A 135 -9.51 -2.98 4.79
CA PRO A 135 -8.93 -1.91 4.00
C PRO A 135 -8.27 -2.48 2.73
N ARG A 136 -8.76 -2.11 1.54
CA ARG A 136 -8.19 -2.59 0.26
C ARG A 136 -6.88 -1.87 -0.09
N PRO A 137 -5.96 -2.57 -0.79
CA PRO A 137 -4.53 -2.34 -0.63
C PRO A 137 -3.90 -1.14 -1.35
N PRO A 138 -4.35 -0.63 -2.52
CA PRO A 138 -3.42 0.10 -3.39
C PRO A 138 -3.03 1.50 -2.88
N GLN A 139 -3.94 2.24 -2.24
CA GLN A 139 -3.58 3.53 -1.61
C GLN A 139 -2.81 3.35 -0.30
N ILE A 140 -3.15 2.32 0.46
CA ILE A 140 -2.46 1.98 1.72
C ILE A 140 -1.04 1.51 1.41
N LEU A 141 -0.88 0.65 0.42
CA LEU A 141 0.41 0.18 -0.07
C LEU A 141 1.28 1.36 -0.46
N ARG A 142 0.76 2.30 -1.25
CA ARG A 142 1.48 3.52 -1.65
C ARG A 142 1.94 4.36 -0.46
N ILE A 143 1.09 4.62 0.54
CA ILE A 143 1.54 5.41 1.71
C ILE A 143 2.49 4.60 2.62
N CYS A 144 2.33 3.27 2.70
CA CYS A 144 3.18 2.39 3.48
C CYS A 144 4.59 2.25 2.89
N THR A 145 4.76 2.28 1.57
CA THR A 145 6.09 2.35 0.93
C THR A 145 6.80 3.69 1.16
N ARG A 146 6.10 4.69 1.73
CA ARG A 146 6.63 5.99 2.14
C ARG A 146 6.88 6.10 3.65
N TYR A 147 6.82 4.97 4.35
CA TYR A 147 7.11 4.91 5.78
C TYR A 147 8.61 5.02 6.02
N THR A 148 9.00 5.89 6.96
CA THR A 148 10.38 6.02 7.43
C THR A 148 10.45 5.53 8.88
N PRO A 149 10.99 4.32 9.14
CA PRO A 149 10.92 3.68 10.45
C PRO A 149 11.70 4.43 11.53
N GLU A 150 12.80 5.10 11.18
CA GLU A 150 13.65 5.83 12.13
C GLU A 150 12.95 7.03 12.75
N GLN A 151 11.99 7.63 12.04
CA GLN A 151 11.20 8.77 12.54
C GLN A 151 9.75 8.40 12.89
N ASP A 152 9.32 7.16 12.62
CA ASP A 152 7.92 6.73 12.70
C ASP A 152 6.96 7.68 11.95
N THR A 153 7.35 8.05 10.72
CA THR A 153 6.62 9.02 9.88
C THR A 153 6.26 8.45 8.52
N MET A 154 5.20 8.98 7.91
CA MET A 154 4.83 8.72 6.52
C MET A 154 4.90 10.00 5.70
N THR A 155 5.43 9.91 4.47
CA THR A 155 5.60 11.07 3.57
C THR A 155 4.66 11.01 2.37
N PHE A 156 3.83 12.04 2.23
CA PHE A 156 2.94 12.23 1.10
C PHE A 156 3.69 12.69 -0.15
N SER A 157 3.04 12.59 -1.32
CA SER A 157 3.65 12.88 -2.62
C SER A 157 4.03 14.35 -2.85
N ASP A 158 3.60 15.28 -2.00
CA ASP A 158 4.04 16.67 -2.02
C ASP A 158 5.25 16.92 -1.09
N GLY A 159 5.70 15.90 -0.35
CA GLY A 159 6.76 16.00 0.64
C GLY A 159 6.28 16.20 2.08
N LEU A 160 4.97 16.39 2.32
CA LEU A 160 4.43 16.51 3.67
C LEU A 160 4.75 15.22 4.44
N THR A 161 5.44 15.35 5.56
CA THR A 161 5.83 14.22 6.40
C THR A 161 5.13 14.34 7.74
N LEU A 162 4.29 13.35 8.05
CA LEU A 162 3.48 13.30 9.25
C LEU A 162 3.91 12.13 10.13
N ASN A 163 3.99 12.36 11.44
CA ASN A 163 4.21 11.29 12.41
C ASN A 163 2.92 10.47 12.62
N ARG A 164 3.02 9.34 13.34
CA ARG A 164 1.87 8.48 13.64
C ARG A 164 0.68 9.22 14.27
N THR A 165 0.92 10.13 15.22
CA THR A 165 -0.15 10.91 15.87
C THR A 165 -0.85 11.84 14.88
N GLN A 166 -0.10 12.51 14.02
CA GLN A 166 -0.63 13.38 12.98
C GLN A 166 -1.40 12.61 11.92
N MET A 167 -0.93 11.42 11.54
CA MET A 167 -1.68 10.52 10.64
C MET A 167 -3.03 10.13 11.23
N HIS A 168 -3.08 9.83 12.53
CA HIS A 168 -4.34 9.61 13.24
C HIS A 168 -5.26 10.82 13.16
N ASN A 169 -4.72 12.00 13.49
CA ASN A 169 -5.46 13.25 13.55
C ASN A 169 -5.90 13.76 12.17
N ALA A 170 -5.18 13.38 11.10
CA ALA A 170 -5.50 13.69 9.71
C ALA A 170 -6.63 12.81 9.13
N GLY A 171 -7.27 11.96 9.95
CA GLY A 171 -8.45 11.22 9.56
C GLY A 171 -8.28 9.70 9.48
N PHE A 172 -7.07 9.15 9.63
CA PHE A 172 -6.93 7.68 9.72
C PHE A 172 -7.57 7.13 11.00
N GLY A 173 -7.57 7.90 12.09
CA GLY A 173 -8.20 7.53 13.36
C GLY A 173 -7.73 6.14 13.83
N PRO A 174 -8.65 5.22 14.20
CA PRO A 174 -8.30 3.88 14.67
C PRO A 174 -7.54 3.01 13.65
N LEU A 175 -7.60 3.33 12.35
CA LEU A 175 -6.91 2.58 11.31
C LEU A 175 -5.39 2.84 11.29
N THR A 176 -4.94 3.93 11.90
CA THR A 176 -3.54 4.39 11.89
C THR A 176 -2.58 3.29 12.34
N ASP A 177 -2.85 2.64 13.46
CA ASP A 177 -1.93 1.64 14.01
C ASP A 177 -1.83 0.41 13.12
N LEU A 178 -2.91 0.02 12.45
CA LEU A 178 -2.92 -1.07 11.48
C LEU A 178 -2.10 -0.72 10.22
N VAL A 179 -2.23 0.51 9.72
CA VAL A 179 -1.49 0.99 8.52
C VAL A 179 0.02 1.05 8.79
N PHE A 180 0.41 1.54 9.97
CA PHE A 180 1.81 1.53 10.38
C PHE A 180 2.34 0.13 10.68
N ALA A 181 1.53 -0.76 11.25
CA ALA A 181 1.92 -2.16 11.46
C ALA A 181 2.14 -2.87 10.11
N PHE A 182 1.25 -2.63 9.13
CA PHE A 182 1.40 -3.14 7.78
C PHE A 182 2.65 -2.57 7.09
N ALA A 183 2.91 -1.27 7.22
CA ALA A 183 4.14 -0.66 6.70
C ALA A 183 5.41 -1.32 7.28
N ASN A 184 5.43 -1.58 8.59
CA ASN A 184 6.54 -2.29 9.23
C ASN A 184 6.71 -3.73 8.72
N GLN A 185 5.62 -4.42 8.36
CA GLN A 185 5.68 -5.76 7.78
C GLN A 185 6.12 -5.76 6.31
N LEU A 186 5.98 -4.62 5.61
CA LEU A 186 6.47 -4.46 4.24
C LEU A 186 7.99 -4.19 4.18
N LEU A 187 8.58 -3.58 5.22
CA LEU A 187 10.02 -3.24 5.21
C LEU A 187 10.95 -4.44 4.91
N PRO A 188 10.77 -5.64 5.52
CA PRO A 188 11.64 -6.78 5.25
C PRO A 188 11.49 -7.38 3.84
N LEU A 189 10.45 -7.00 3.10
CA LEU A 189 10.28 -7.44 1.71
C LEU A 189 11.19 -6.66 0.76
N GLU A 190 11.71 -5.50 1.18
CA GLU A 190 12.57 -4.62 0.37
C GLU A 190 12.05 -4.39 -1.05
N MET A 191 10.72 -4.21 -1.18
CA MET A 191 10.06 -4.14 -2.47
C MET A 191 10.59 -2.98 -3.32
N ASP A 192 10.97 -3.29 -4.56
CA ASP A 192 11.37 -2.25 -5.51
C ASP A 192 10.16 -1.56 -6.17
N ASP A 193 10.43 -0.55 -7.01
CA ASP A 193 9.37 0.18 -7.74
C ASP A 193 8.59 -0.71 -8.71
N ALA A 194 9.23 -1.76 -9.26
CA ALA A 194 8.60 -2.68 -10.19
C ALA A 194 7.62 -3.60 -9.45
N GLU A 195 8.05 -4.19 -8.34
CA GLU A 195 7.24 -5.05 -7.47
C GLU A 195 6.07 -4.28 -6.86
N THR A 196 6.31 -3.04 -6.41
CA THR A 196 5.25 -2.15 -5.89
C THR A 196 4.27 -1.78 -7.00
N GLY A 197 4.76 -1.48 -8.20
CA GLY A 197 3.94 -1.20 -9.38
C GLY A 197 3.08 -2.41 -9.77
N LEU A 198 3.68 -3.59 -9.84
CA LEU A 198 3.00 -4.86 -10.16
C LEU A 198 1.95 -5.21 -9.11
N LEU A 199 2.27 -5.11 -7.82
CA LEU A 199 1.31 -5.36 -6.75
C LEU A 199 0.15 -4.34 -6.80
N SER A 200 0.43 -3.08 -7.11
CA SER A 200 -0.59 -2.05 -7.32
C SER A 200 -1.48 -2.38 -8.52
N ALA A 201 -0.91 -2.84 -9.63
CA ALA A 201 -1.65 -3.26 -10.83
C ALA A 201 -2.55 -4.47 -10.54
N ILE A 202 -2.03 -5.48 -9.85
CA ILE A 202 -2.81 -6.66 -9.42
C ILE A 202 -3.97 -6.23 -8.53
N CYS A 203 -3.72 -5.40 -7.51
CA CYS A 203 -4.77 -4.90 -6.62
C CYS A 203 -5.83 -4.07 -7.35
N LEU A 204 -5.46 -3.39 -8.43
CA LEU A 204 -6.38 -2.57 -9.23
C LEU A 204 -7.22 -3.40 -10.20
N ILE A 205 -6.65 -4.44 -10.81
CA ILE A 205 -7.31 -5.28 -11.80
C ILE A 205 -8.15 -6.39 -11.14
N CYS A 206 -7.78 -6.85 -9.94
CA CYS A 206 -8.52 -7.86 -9.18
C CYS A 206 -9.57 -7.27 -8.22
N GLY A 207 -9.80 -5.95 -8.27
CA GLY A 207 -10.72 -5.21 -7.40
C GLY A 207 -12.19 -5.44 -7.67
#